data_AF-A0A2A4VDD9-F1
#
_entry.id   AF-A0A2A4VDD9-F1
#
_cell.length_a   1.000
_cell.length_b   1.000
_cell.length_c   1.000
_cell.angle_alpha   90.00
_cell.angle_beta   90.00
_cell.angle_gamma   90.00
#
_symmetry.space_group_name_H-M   'P 1'
#
loop_
_entity.id
_entity.type
_entity.pdbx_description
1 polymer ?
#
loop_
_entity_poly.entity_id
_entity_poly.type
_entity_poly.pdbx_seq_one_letter_code
_entity_poly.pdbx_strand_id
1 'polypeptide(L)'
;MDNHIDSFRAETNKILDDYIDDTTSYSDARYHMKNAGERLVYNLQNRIPYPIIEELFNTFSELEIQAYKQSDSTMEHAISSIESIAKHIFGPIKTPDEITQVIMPYKRQIGAPATFEDISLDPLCGALSPN
;
A
#
# COMPACT_ATOMS: atom_id res chain seq x y z
N MET A 1 1.89 5.58 24.08
CA MET A 1 2.30 5.32 22.69
C MET A 1 1.06 5.09 21.82
N ASP A 2 0.09 4.34 22.35
CA ASP A 2 -1.18 3.96 21.71
C ASP A 2 -2.00 5.13 21.14
N ASN A 3 -2.13 6.27 21.86
CA ASN A 3 -2.92 7.41 21.39
C ASN A 3 -2.48 7.98 20.02
N HIS A 4 -1.19 7.93 19.67
CA HIS A 4 -0.70 8.43 18.38
C HIS A 4 -1.02 7.46 17.24
N ILE A 5 -0.98 6.17 17.53
CA ILE A 5 -1.34 5.11 16.57
C ILE A 5 -2.85 5.16 16.31
N ASP A 6 -3.66 5.26 17.36
CA ASP A 6 -5.12 5.34 17.22
C ASP A 6 -5.55 6.62 16.49
N SER A 7 -4.88 7.74 16.77
CA SER A 7 -5.12 8.99 16.04
C SER A 7 -4.73 8.86 14.57
N PHE A 8 -3.60 8.22 14.28
CA PHE A 8 -3.16 7.95 12.91
C PHE A 8 -4.19 7.09 12.17
N ARG A 9 -4.65 5.99 12.76
CA ARG A 9 -5.67 5.11 12.19
C ARG A 9 -6.97 5.83 11.89
N ALA A 10 -7.47 6.61 12.85
CA ALA A 10 -8.69 7.38 12.69
C ALA A 10 -8.55 8.41 11.56
N GLU A 11 -7.39 9.08 11.47
CA GLU A 11 -7.11 10.04 10.41
C GLU A 11 -7.03 9.37 9.02
N THR A 12 -6.26 8.29 8.87
CA THR A 12 -6.08 7.65 7.56
C THR A 12 -7.35 6.97 7.06
N ASN A 13 -8.13 6.34 7.96
CA ASN A 13 -9.43 5.79 7.60
C ASN A 13 -10.39 6.89 7.18
N LYS A 14 -10.44 8.01 7.92
CA LYS A 14 -11.26 9.14 7.54
C LYS A 14 -10.89 9.71 6.17
N ILE A 15 -9.59 9.85 5.86
CA ILE A 15 -9.15 10.32 4.55
C ILE A 15 -9.63 9.39 3.42
N LEU A 16 -9.55 8.08 3.64
CA LEU A 16 -10.00 7.09 2.67
C LEU A 16 -11.53 7.12 2.51
N ASP A 17 -12.28 7.17 3.61
CA ASP A 17 -13.75 7.27 3.60
C ASP A 17 -14.20 8.57 2.91
N ASP A 18 -13.60 9.70 3.27
CA ASP A 18 -13.89 11.01 2.67
C ASP A 18 -13.63 10.97 1.15
N TYR A 19 -12.63 10.22 0.69
CA TYR A 19 -12.34 10.04 -0.74
C TYR A 19 -13.35 9.10 -1.43
N ILE A 20 -13.68 7.96 -0.80
CA ILE A 20 -14.67 7.02 -1.32
C ILE A 20 -16.05 7.66 -1.46
N ASP A 21 -16.40 8.56 -0.53
CA ASP A 21 -17.67 9.31 -0.51
C ASP A 21 -17.65 10.58 -1.40
N ASP A 22 -16.62 10.76 -2.25
CA ASP A 22 -16.42 11.90 -3.15
C ASP A 22 -16.41 13.28 -2.45
N THR A 23 -16.07 13.32 -1.16
CA THR A 23 -16.01 14.57 -0.36
C THR A 23 -14.65 15.25 -0.39
N THR A 24 -13.62 14.56 -0.88
CA THR A 24 -12.28 15.10 -1.14
C THR A 24 -11.74 14.63 -2.48
N SER A 25 -10.89 15.42 -3.13
CA SER A 25 -10.22 14.99 -4.36
C SER A 25 -9.15 13.93 -4.08
N TYR A 26 -8.83 13.10 -5.08
CA TYR A 26 -7.71 12.16 -5.00
C TYR A 26 -6.38 12.85 -4.63
N SER A 27 -6.10 14.01 -5.24
CA SER A 27 -4.87 14.77 -4.94
C SER A 27 -4.80 15.22 -3.48
N ASP A 28 -5.91 15.67 -2.92
CA ASP A 28 -5.98 16.12 -1.53
C ASP A 28 -5.89 14.92 -0.57
N ALA A 29 -6.63 13.84 -0.85
CA ALA A 29 -6.56 12.61 -0.07
C ALA A 29 -5.13 12.07 0.00
N ARG A 30 -4.43 12.03 -1.15
CA ARG A 30 -3.04 11.58 -1.23
C ARG A 30 -2.08 12.49 -0.47
N TYR A 31 -2.27 13.80 -0.55
CA TYR A 31 -1.48 14.77 0.22
C TYR A 31 -1.68 14.59 1.73
N HIS A 32 -2.92 14.44 2.18
CA HIS A 32 -3.25 14.22 3.59
C HIS A 32 -2.72 12.88 4.11
N MET A 33 -2.84 11.81 3.32
CA MET A 33 -2.32 10.49 3.68
C MET A 33 -0.80 10.52 3.89
N LYS A 34 -0.08 11.20 2.98
CA LYS A 34 1.36 11.41 3.12
C LYS A 34 1.71 12.15 4.41
N ASN A 35 1.02 13.26 4.70
CA ASN A 35 1.27 14.05 5.91
C ASN A 35 0.96 13.28 7.19
N ALA A 36 -0.08 12.45 7.20
CA ALA A 36 -0.40 11.58 8.33
C ALA A 36 0.75 10.60 8.62
N GLY A 37 1.32 9.99 7.58
CA GLY A 37 2.51 9.14 7.68
C GLY A 37 3.73 9.88 8.20
N GLU A 38 4.06 11.05 7.64
CA GLU A 38 5.19 11.87 8.09
C GLU A 38 5.06 12.30 9.57
N ARG A 39 3.85 12.67 9.98
CA ARG A 39 3.55 13.01 11.38
C ARG A 39 3.68 11.81 12.31
N LEU A 40 3.28 10.63 11.88
CA LEU A 40 3.49 9.39 12.63
C LEU A 40 4.99 9.12 12.82
N VAL A 41 5.78 9.24 11.75
CA VAL A 41 7.26 9.09 11.79
C VAL A 41 7.87 10.06 12.80
N TYR A 42 7.44 11.33 12.77
CA TYR A 42 7.89 12.36 13.70
C TYR A 42 7.53 12.00 15.15
N ASN A 43 6.27 11.66 15.41
CA ASN A 43 5.76 11.35 16.76
C ASN A 43 6.42 10.11 17.36
N LEU A 44 6.73 9.10 16.54
CA LEU A 44 7.38 7.86 16.97
C LEU A 44 8.90 7.92 16.85
N GLN A 45 9.50 9.06 16.47
CA GLN A 45 10.94 9.26 16.33
C GLN A 45 11.63 8.16 15.50
N ASN A 46 11.03 7.78 14.36
CA ASN A 46 11.48 6.67 13.49
C ASN A 46 11.45 5.27 14.14
N ARG A 47 10.77 5.10 15.29
CA ARG A 47 10.56 3.80 15.95
C ARG A 47 9.14 3.29 15.71
N ILE A 48 8.74 3.22 14.46
CA ILE A 48 7.41 2.74 14.08
C ILE A 48 7.38 1.21 14.18
N PRO A 49 6.46 0.61 14.96
CA PRO A 49 6.30 -0.83 14.99
C PRO A 49 5.93 -1.37 13.60
N TYR A 50 6.48 -2.51 13.22
CA TYR A 50 6.24 -3.13 11.92
C TYR A 50 4.75 -3.27 11.54
N PRO A 51 3.82 -3.68 12.45
CA PRO A 51 2.40 -3.73 12.11
C PRO A 51 1.81 -2.39 11.67
N ILE A 52 2.33 -1.28 12.20
CA ILE A 52 1.86 0.07 11.84
C ILE A 52 2.44 0.50 10.49
N ILE A 53 3.66 0.04 10.17
CA ILE A 53 4.27 0.21 8.85
C ILE A 53 3.42 -0.51 7.78
N GLU A 54 3.01 -1.74 8.04
CA GLU A 54 2.11 -2.49 7.16
C GLU A 54 0.76 -1.79 7.00
N GLU A 55 0.17 -1.30 8.09
CA GLU A 55 -1.11 -0.57 8.06
C GLU A 55 -1.05 0.72 7.22
N LEU A 56 0.03 1.49 7.34
CA LEU A 56 0.28 2.67 6.50
C LEU A 56 0.34 2.29 5.02
N PHE A 57 1.09 1.24 4.69
CA PHE A 57 1.21 0.76 3.31
C PHE A 57 -0.12 0.26 2.75
N ASN A 58 -0.87 -0.50 3.54
CA ASN A 58 -2.17 -1.04 3.15
C ASN A 58 -3.17 0.09 2.86
N THR A 59 -3.23 1.10 3.72
CA THR A 59 -4.16 2.22 3.56
C THR A 59 -3.81 3.09 2.35
N PHE A 60 -2.51 3.32 2.12
CA PHE A 60 -2.05 4.00 0.91
C PHE A 60 -2.39 3.21 -0.36
N SER A 61 -2.21 1.89 -0.33
CA SER A 61 -2.48 1.02 -1.48
C SER A 61 -3.98 0.96 -1.78
N GLU A 62 -4.83 0.93 -0.75
CA GLU A 62 -6.28 1.01 -0.91
C GLU A 62 -6.70 2.32 -1.58
N LEU A 63 -6.13 3.47 -1.17
CA LEU A 63 -6.40 4.76 -1.80
C LEU A 63 -6.06 4.75 -3.30
N GLU A 64 -4.88 4.24 -3.68
CA GLU A 64 -4.46 4.15 -5.10
C GLU A 64 -5.37 3.20 -5.90
N ILE A 65 -5.84 2.10 -5.28
CA ILE A 65 -6.78 1.16 -5.89
C ILE A 65 -8.15 1.81 -6.11
N GLN A 66 -8.67 2.53 -5.12
CA GLN A 66 -9.94 3.24 -5.26
C GLN A 66 -9.85 4.32 -6.33
N ALA A 67 -8.73 5.05 -6.40
CA ALA A 67 -8.50 6.03 -7.44
C ALA A 67 -8.45 5.44 -8.84
N TYR A 68 -7.86 4.25 -8.98
CA TYR A 68 -7.96 3.50 -10.23
C TYR A 68 -9.41 3.10 -10.56
N LYS A 69 -10.15 2.54 -9.59
CA LYS A 69 -11.55 2.10 -9.79
C LYS A 69 -12.48 3.24 -10.16
N GLN A 70 -12.29 4.42 -9.60
CA GLN A 70 -13.05 5.64 -9.90
C GLN A 70 -12.57 6.37 -11.17
N SER A 71 -11.54 5.87 -11.85
CA SER A 71 -10.93 6.48 -13.04
C SER A 71 -10.23 7.83 -12.81
N ASP A 72 -9.89 8.15 -11.56
CA ASP A 72 -9.05 9.30 -11.19
C ASP A 72 -7.56 9.04 -11.43
N SER A 73 -7.18 7.77 -11.57
CA SER A 73 -5.83 7.31 -11.82
C SER A 73 -5.80 6.19 -12.86
N THR A 74 -4.66 6.00 -13.53
CA THR A 74 -4.47 4.87 -14.44
C THR A 74 -3.97 3.64 -13.67
N MET A 75 -4.22 2.45 -14.22
CA MET A 75 -3.65 1.21 -13.68
C MET A 75 -2.12 1.29 -13.54
N GLU A 76 -1.43 1.82 -14.56
CA GLU A 76 0.03 1.96 -14.56
C GLU A 76 0.50 2.90 -13.44
N HIS A 77 -0.24 4.00 -13.21
CA HIS A 77 0.06 4.92 -12.12
C HIS A 77 -0.15 4.26 -10.76
N ALA A 78 -1.30 3.61 -10.54
CA ALA A 78 -1.59 2.95 -9.26
C ALA A 78 -0.56 1.85 -8.94
N ILE A 79 -0.20 1.01 -9.91
CA ILE A 79 0.86 -0.01 -9.74
C ILE A 79 2.20 0.66 -9.42
N SER A 80 2.61 1.67 -10.19
CA SER A 80 3.88 2.36 -9.98
C SER A 80 3.96 3.04 -8.61
N SER A 81 2.87 3.68 -8.17
CA SER A 81 2.75 4.28 -6.84
C SER A 81 2.92 3.25 -5.73
N ILE A 82 2.20 2.13 -5.81
CA ILE A 82 2.24 1.04 -4.82
C ILE A 82 3.65 0.41 -4.76
N GLU A 83 4.28 0.15 -5.90
CA GLU A 83 5.64 -0.39 -5.94
C GLU A 83 6.66 0.59 -5.34
N SER A 84 6.54 1.87 -5.68
CA SER A 84 7.45 2.92 -5.20
C SER A 84 7.38 3.06 -3.68
N ILE A 85 6.16 3.13 -3.13
CA ILE A 85 5.98 3.28 -1.69
C ILE A 85 6.42 2.02 -0.93
N ALA A 86 6.15 0.83 -1.46
CA ALA A 86 6.59 -0.42 -0.84
C ALA A 86 8.12 -0.51 -0.77
N LYS A 87 8.82 -0.16 -1.86
CA LYS A 87 10.30 -0.11 -1.88
C LYS A 87 10.84 0.92 -0.89
N HIS A 88 10.19 2.07 -0.78
CA HIS A 88 10.60 3.11 0.17
C HIS A 88 10.44 2.66 1.63
N ILE A 89 9.28 2.10 1.96
CA ILE A 89 8.91 1.75 3.33
C ILE A 89 9.61 0.47 3.79
N PHE A 90 9.60 -0.57 2.95
CA PHE A 90 10.08 -1.90 3.32
C PHE A 90 11.52 -2.18 2.86
N GLY A 91 12.08 -1.41 1.93
CA GLY A 91 13.45 -1.58 1.43
C GLY A 91 14.53 -1.71 2.52
N PRO A 92 14.44 -0.98 3.66
CA PRO A 92 15.40 -1.14 4.76
C PRO A 92 15.27 -2.45 5.57
N ILE A 93 14.16 -3.19 5.44
CA ILE A 93 13.81 -4.32 6.32
C ILE A 93 13.41 -5.61 5.59
N LYS A 94 13.15 -5.56 4.29
CA LYS A 94 12.76 -6.69 3.44
C LYS A 94 13.65 -6.78 2.23
N THR A 95 13.88 -8.01 1.78
CA THR A 95 14.48 -8.32 0.49
C THR A 95 13.55 -7.93 -0.66
N PRO A 96 14.06 -7.76 -1.90
CA PRO A 96 13.22 -7.49 -3.07
C PRO A 96 12.09 -8.51 -3.26
N ASP A 97 12.37 -9.80 -3.05
CA ASP A 97 11.39 -10.88 -3.19
C ASP A 97 10.25 -10.74 -2.17
N GLU A 98 10.57 -10.45 -0.91
CA GLU A 98 9.57 -10.20 0.13
C GLU A 98 8.74 -8.93 -0.14
N ILE A 99 9.35 -7.90 -0.73
CA ILE A 99 8.63 -6.68 -1.14
C ILE A 99 7.63 -7.00 -2.25
N THR A 100 8.05 -7.80 -3.24
CA THR A 100 7.15 -8.26 -4.31
C THR A 100 5.98 -9.07 -3.75
N GLN A 101 6.22 -9.95 -2.78
CA GLN A 101 5.14 -10.69 -2.10
C GLN A 101 4.15 -9.77 -1.37
N VAL A 102 4.62 -8.67 -0.77
CA VAL A 102 3.78 -7.67 -0.11
C VAL A 102 2.92 -6.89 -1.12
N ILE A 103 3.43 -6.63 -2.32
CA ILE A 103 2.72 -5.87 -3.37
C ILE A 103 1.72 -6.73 -4.15
N MET A 104 1.99 -8.03 -4.30
CA MET A 104 1.24 -8.95 -5.16
C MET A 104 -0.29 -8.94 -4.94
N PRO A 105 -0.83 -8.92 -3.70
CA PRO A 105 -2.27 -8.84 -3.48
C PRO A 105 -2.91 -7.61 -4.12
N TYR A 106 -2.22 -6.46 -4.09
CA TYR A 106 -2.71 -5.20 -4.62
C TYR A 106 -2.68 -5.16 -6.15
N LYS A 107 -1.61 -5.68 -6.76
CA LYS A 107 -1.54 -5.89 -8.22
C LYS A 107 -2.72 -6.73 -8.72
N ARG A 108 -3.04 -7.82 -8.01
CA ARG A 108 -4.20 -8.68 -8.33
C ARG A 108 -5.52 -7.93 -8.24
N GLN A 109 -5.70 -7.07 -7.23
CA GLN A 109 -6.93 -6.26 -7.10
C GLN A 109 -7.11 -5.21 -8.21
N ILE A 110 -6.00 -4.66 -8.73
CA ILE A 110 -6.01 -3.73 -9.87
C ILE A 110 -6.26 -4.47 -11.20
N GLY A 111 -6.15 -5.79 -11.22
CA GLY A 111 -6.22 -6.59 -12.46
C GLY A 111 -4.95 -6.50 -13.29
N ALA A 112 -3.81 -6.18 -12.65
CA ALA A 112 -2.52 -6.12 -13.30
C ALA A 112 -2.13 -7.49 -13.89
N PRO A 113 -1.56 -7.55 -15.11
CA PRO A 113 -1.05 -8.80 -15.66
C PRO A 113 0.11 -9.33 -14.81
N ALA A 114 0.14 -10.64 -14.59
CA ALA A 114 1.23 -11.29 -13.87
C ALA A 114 2.55 -11.16 -14.65
N THR A 115 3.62 -10.77 -13.94
CA THR A 115 4.97 -10.72 -14.48
C THR A 115 5.77 -11.97 -14.11
N PHE A 116 6.97 -12.13 -14.68
CA PHE A 116 7.86 -13.24 -14.32
C PHE A 116 8.24 -13.22 -12.83
N GLU A 117 8.39 -12.04 -12.25
CA GLU A 117 8.66 -11.84 -10.82
C GLU A 117 7.49 -12.32 -9.97
N ASP A 118 6.25 -12.11 -10.43
CA ASP A 118 5.04 -12.59 -9.75
C ASP A 118 4.96 -14.13 -9.80
N ILE A 119 5.40 -14.75 -10.89
CA ILE A 119 5.33 -16.21 -11.10
C ILE A 119 6.39 -16.95 -10.29
N SER A 120 7.60 -16.38 -10.15
CA SER A 120 8.70 -17.04 -9.42
C SER A 120 8.44 -17.14 -7.90
N LEU A 121 7.54 -16.30 -7.39
CA LEU A 121 7.20 -16.19 -5.98
C LEU A 121 5.94 -16.97 -5.60
N ASP A 122 5.20 -17.52 -6.57
CA ASP A 122 4.02 -18.36 -6.30
C ASP A 122 4.50 -19.79 -5.96
N PRO A 123 4.42 -20.23 -4.69
CA PRO A 123 4.88 -21.57 -4.29
C PRO A 123 4.08 -22.71 -4.94
N LEU A 124 3.03 -22.38 -5.70
CA LEU A 124 2.19 -23.32 -6.45
C LEU A 124 2.57 -23.46 -7.93
N CYS A 125 3.50 -22.67 -8.45
CA CYS A 125 3.92 -22.78 -9.85
C CYS A 125 5.10 -23.76 -10.07
N GLY A 126 5.29 -24.69 -9.12
CA GLY A 126 6.26 -25.77 -9.16
C GLY A 126 5.68 -27.09 -8.67
N ALA A 127 5.38 -27.98 -9.63
CA ALA A 127 5.14 -29.42 -9.52
C ALA A 127 3.85 -29.92 -8.85
N LEU A 128 2.99 -30.55 -9.67
CA LEU A 128 2.87 -32.02 -9.74
C LEU A 128 2.00 -32.39 -10.97
N SER A 129 2.64 -32.76 -12.09
CA SER A 129 2.01 -33.72 -13.00
C SER A 129 2.23 -35.10 -12.35
N PRO A 130 1.18 -35.82 -11.93
CA PRO A 130 1.35 -37.21 -11.54
C PRO A 130 1.62 -38.06 -12.79
N ASN A 131 2.50 -39.04 -12.62
CA ASN A 131 2.88 -40.06 -13.61
C ASN A 131 1.71 -40.66 -14.39
#